data_AF-A0A150Y1J8-F1
#
_entry.id   AF-A0A150Y1J8-F1
#
_cell.length_a   1.000
_cell.length_b   1.000
_cell.length_c   1.000
_cell.angle_alpha   90.00
_cell.angle_beta   90.00
_cell.angle_gamma   90.00
#
_symmetry.space_group_name_H-M   'P 1'
#
loop_
_entity.id
_entity.type
_entity.pdbx_description
1 polymer ?
#
loop_
_entity_poly.entity_id
_entity_poly.type
_entity_poly.pdbx_seq_one_letter_code
_entity_poly.pdbx_strand_id
1 'polypeptide(L)'
;MIKVNPKLTRISIKYGAVTALFTIIAFLVFYFMGLQPWRNLLSFLLDIMVIVIFLFLALKDYKDNVGGGEFRFYHGMTIGFIVYVTTAAIFALFYLIFIYWGNPDFLSEYIKTAQEDLVNRKDMIVAALSEESYLEQYKMIANTTRSTLVFDVFIKKLLIGLVVTPVFSIILRSSRA
;
A
#
# COMPACT_ATOMS: atom_id res chain seq x y z
N MET A 1 -3.60 21.35 -21.97
CA MET A 1 -2.50 20.37 -21.75
C MET A 1 -1.75 20.79 -20.48
N ILE A 2 -1.94 20.09 -19.36
CA ILE A 2 -1.28 20.43 -18.09
C ILE A 2 0.20 20.07 -18.23
N LYS A 3 1.09 21.06 -18.33
CA LYS A 3 2.54 20.85 -18.34
C LYS A 3 2.98 20.55 -16.90
N VAL A 4 3.18 19.28 -16.57
CA VAL A 4 3.73 18.87 -15.26
C VAL A 4 5.21 19.25 -15.21
N ASN A 5 5.63 19.87 -14.10
CA ASN A 5 7.03 20.27 -13.91
C ASN A 5 7.93 19.02 -13.87
N PRO A 6 8.95 18.91 -14.75
CA PRO A 6 9.80 17.71 -14.83
C PRO A 6 10.58 17.44 -13.54
N LYS A 7 10.93 18.48 -12.78
CA LYS A 7 11.61 18.32 -11.47
C LYS A 7 10.66 17.73 -10.43
N LEU A 8 9.38 18.12 -10.46
CA LEU A 8 8.34 17.56 -9.58
C LEU A 8 8.20 16.06 -9.84
N THR A 9 7.97 15.66 -11.08
CA THR A 9 7.80 14.24 -11.46
C THR A 9 9.02 13.40 -11.07
N ARG A 10 10.24 13.92 -11.30
CA ARG A 10 11.48 13.21 -10.96
C ARG A 10 11.61 12.97 -9.45
N ILE A 11 11.30 13.96 -8.62
CA ILE A 11 11.28 13.81 -7.16
C ILE A 11 10.24 12.78 -6.76
N SER A 12 9.01 12.89 -7.26
CA SER A 12 7.92 11.99 -6.89
C SER A 12 8.23 10.53 -7.23
N ILE A 13 8.77 10.25 -8.42
CA ILE A 13 9.14 8.87 -8.82
C ILE A 13 10.28 8.35 -7.94
N LYS A 14 11.29 9.18 -7.64
CA LYS A 14 12.39 8.81 -6.74
C LYS A 14 11.86 8.37 -5.37
N TYR A 15 11.01 9.19 -4.73
CA TYR A 15 10.44 8.84 -3.43
C TYR A 15 9.48 7.65 -3.52
N GLY A 16 8.70 7.51 -4.59
CA GLY A 16 7.85 6.33 -4.81
C GLY A 16 8.68 5.04 -4.91
N ALA A 17 9.80 5.06 -5.63
CA ALA A 17 10.69 3.91 -5.75
C ALA A 17 11.39 3.57 -4.42
N VAL A 18 11.83 4.58 -3.66
CA VAL A 18 12.41 4.37 -2.33
C VAL A 18 11.35 3.80 -1.36
N THR A 19 10.13 4.34 -1.36
CA THR A 19 9.02 3.83 -0.55
C THR A 19 8.72 2.37 -0.90
N ALA A 20 8.67 2.03 -2.20
CA ALA A 20 8.49 0.66 -2.65
C ALA A 20 9.60 -0.25 -2.11
N LEU A 21 10.86 0.16 -2.22
CA LEU A 21 12.00 -0.61 -1.71
C LEU A 21 11.87 -0.91 -0.21
N PHE A 22 11.57 0.10 0.61
CA PHE A 22 11.41 -0.10 2.06
C PHE A 22 10.21 -0.98 2.42
N THR A 23 9.08 -0.84 1.71
CA THR A 23 7.91 -1.71 1.94
C THR A 23 8.16 -3.15 1.49
N ILE A 24 8.93 -3.37 0.41
CA ILE A 24 9.39 -4.70 -0.01
C ILE A 24 10.31 -5.32 1.05
N ILE A 25 11.30 -4.57 1.54
CA ILE A 25 12.20 -5.04 2.61
C ILE A 25 11.40 -5.42 3.85
N ALA A 26 10.48 -4.56 4.29
CA ALA A 26 9.61 -4.85 5.43
C ALA A 26 8.81 -6.16 5.21
N PHE A 27 8.18 -6.32 4.04
CA PHE A 27 7.46 -7.54 3.70
C PHE A 27 8.35 -8.78 3.80
N LEU A 28 9.54 -8.74 3.20
CA LEU A 28 10.48 -9.87 3.20
C LEU A 28 10.99 -10.20 4.60
N VAL A 29 11.28 -9.19 5.44
CA VAL A 29 11.72 -9.40 6.83
C VAL A 29 10.67 -10.19 7.61
N PHE A 30 9.40 -9.75 7.58
CA PHE A 30 8.33 -10.47 8.27
C PHE A 30 8.16 -11.87 7.71
N TYR A 31 8.18 -12.01 6.38
CA TYR A 31 8.03 -13.29 5.72
C TYR A 31 9.12 -14.29 6.14
N PHE A 32 10.40 -13.91 6.11
CA PHE A 32 11.51 -14.78 6.50
C PHE A 32 11.59 -15.04 8.00
N MET A 33 10.95 -14.22 8.84
CA MET A 33 10.76 -14.52 10.27
C MET A 33 9.66 -15.56 10.53
N GLY A 34 9.03 -16.11 9.49
CA GLY A 34 7.88 -17.01 9.60
C GLY A 34 6.60 -16.31 10.04
N LEU A 35 6.59 -14.97 10.01
CA LEU A 35 5.39 -14.18 10.20
C LEU A 35 4.71 -13.98 8.86
N GLN A 36 3.38 -13.95 8.86
CA GLN A 36 2.60 -13.79 7.64
C GLN A 36 2.31 -12.29 7.40
N PRO A 37 3.04 -11.60 6.49
CA PRO A 37 2.98 -10.15 6.42
C PRO A 37 1.61 -9.60 6.00
N TRP A 38 0.82 -10.40 5.28
CA TRP A 38 -0.52 -10.06 4.80
C TRP A 38 -1.58 -10.00 5.91
N ARG A 39 -1.33 -10.65 7.05
CA ARG A 39 -2.25 -10.75 8.20
C ARG A 39 -1.71 -10.05 9.45
N ASN A 40 -0.40 -9.96 9.59
CA ASN A 40 0.23 -9.46 10.80
C ASN A 40 0.00 -7.95 10.98
N LEU A 41 -0.60 -7.54 12.10
CA LEU A 41 -0.92 -6.14 12.38
C LEU A 41 0.33 -5.25 12.41
N LEU A 42 1.44 -5.73 12.99
CA LEU A 42 2.68 -4.96 13.07
C LEU A 42 3.29 -4.74 11.67
N SER A 43 3.25 -5.75 10.81
CA SER A 43 3.63 -5.64 9.39
C SER A 43 2.79 -4.57 8.68
N PHE A 44 1.47 -4.60 8.88
CA PHE A 44 0.55 -3.62 8.30
C PHE A 44 0.82 -2.18 8.79
N LEU A 45 1.03 -1.99 10.10
CA LEU A 45 1.35 -0.68 10.67
C LEU A 45 2.70 -0.16 10.19
N LEU A 46 3.70 -1.04 10.05
CA LEU A 46 5.01 -0.68 9.50
C LEU A 46 4.89 -0.25 8.03
N ASP A 47 4.10 -0.96 7.22
CA ASP A 47 3.85 -0.61 5.81
C ASP A 47 3.24 0.79 5.69
N ILE A 48 2.21 1.10 6.49
CA ILE A 48 1.61 2.43 6.55
C ILE A 48 2.63 3.48 6.98
N MET A 49 3.39 3.20 8.04
CA MET A 49 4.37 4.14 8.58
C MET A 49 5.43 4.51 7.53
N VAL A 50 5.94 3.52 6.78
CA VAL A 50 6.89 3.74 5.69
C VAL A 50 6.27 4.65 4.61
N ILE A 51 5.05 4.37 4.17
CA ILE A 51 4.34 5.20 3.18
C ILE A 51 4.17 6.63 3.68
N VAL A 52 3.72 6.81 4.93
CA VAL A 52 3.52 8.12 5.57
C VAL A 52 4.81 8.92 5.63
N ILE A 53 5.90 8.32 6.11
CA ILE A 53 7.20 9.00 6.27
C ILE A 53 7.73 9.45 4.91
N PHE A 54 7.84 8.54 3.94
CA PHE A 54 8.45 8.88 2.65
C PHE A 54 7.56 9.79 1.80
N LEU A 55 6.24 9.70 1.92
CA LEU A 55 5.34 10.66 1.30
C LEU A 55 5.54 12.06 1.88
N PHE A 56 5.57 12.20 3.21
CA PHE A 56 5.86 13.48 3.85
C PHE A 56 7.22 14.04 3.41
N LEU A 57 8.27 13.20 3.39
CA LEU A 57 9.60 13.61 2.93
C LEU A 57 9.58 14.06 1.47
N ALA A 58 8.84 13.38 0.57
CA ALA A 58 8.70 13.79 -0.82
C ALA A 58 8.09 15.19 -0.96
N LEU A 59 7.03 15.45 -0.21
CA LEU A 59 6.35 16.76 -0.22
C LEU A 59 7.25 17.86 0.35
N LYS A 60 7.92 17.57 1.46
CA LYS A 60 8.84 18.51 2.10
C LYS A 60 10.06 18.82 1.23
N ASP A 61 10.68 17.81 0.63
CA ASP A 61 11.82 17.98 -0.27
C ASP A 61 11.45 18.84 -1.49
N TYR A 62 10.26 18.61 -2.06
CA TYR A 62 9.76 19.49 -3.11
C TYR A 62 9.59 20.94 -2.63
N LYS A 63 8.94 21.16 -1.49
CA LYS A 63 8.72 22.51 -0.93
C LYS A 63 10.04 23.26 -0.72
N ASP A 64 10.99 22.60 -0.06
CA ASP A 64 12.21 23.23 0.42
C ASP A 64 13.24 23.42 -0.71
N ASN A 65 13.37 22.44 -1.62
CA ASN A 65 14.46 22.41 -2.60
C ASN A 65 14.04 22.71 -4.05
N VAL A 66 12.74 22.67 -4.38
CA VAL A 66 12.25 22.91 -5.76
C VAL A 66 11.23 24.03 -5.86
N GLY A 67 10.27 24.07 -4.93
CA GLY A 67 9.20 25.07 -4.90
C GLY A 67 9.64 26.42 -4.34
N GLY A 68 10.87 26.56 -3.85
CA GLY A 68 11.38 27.81 -3.27
C GLY A 68 10.57 28.25 -2.04
N GLY A 69 10.04 27.29 -1.27
CA GLY A 69 9.16 27.55 -0.13
C GLY A 69 7.69 27.77 -0.51
N GLU A 70 7.34 27.90 -1.80
CA GLU A 70 5.96 27.88 -2.25
C GLU A 70 5.43 26.43 -2.31
N PHE A 71 4.30 26.22 -1.65
CA PHE A 71 3.63 24.93 -1.66
C PHE A 71 2.12 25.12 -1.66
N ARG A 72 1.51 24.82 -2.81
CA ARG A 72 0.05 24.84 -3.00
C ARG A 72 -0.52 23.42 -2.88
N PHE A 73 -1.78 23.30 -2.50
CA PHE A 73 -2.45 22.01 -2.31
C PHE A 73 -2.31 21.06 -3.51
N TYR A 74 -2.44 21.57 -4.75
CA TYR A 74 -2.29 20.73 -5.94
C TYR A 74 -0.89 20.15 -6.13
N HIS A 75 0.17 20.81 -5.62
CA HIS A 75 1.52 20.25 -5.64
C HIS A 75 1.56 19.00 -4.77
N GLY A 76 1.02 19.10 -3.55
CA GLY A 76 0.90 17.97 -2.64
C GLY A 76 0.11 16.81 -3.24
N MET A 77 -1.07 17.10 -3.81
CA MET A 77 -1.90 16.08 -4.46
C MET A 77 -1.18 15.42 -5.64
N THR A 78 -0.50 16.20 -6.50
CA THR A 78 0.20 15.66 -7.68
C THR A 78 1.42 14.82 -7.28
N ILE A 79 2.22 15.30 -6.33
CA ILE A 79 3.40 14.57 -5.84
C ILE A 79 2.96 13.29 -5.14
N GLY A 80 2.02 13.38 -4.21
CA GLY A 80 1.49 12.23 -3.49
C GLY A 80 0.90 11.18 -4.44
N PHE A 81 0.11 11.59 -5.42
CA PHE A 81 -0.42 10.71 -6.47
C PHE A 81 0.68 9.90 -7.16
N ILE A 82 1.72 10.58 -7.66
CA ILE A 82 2.81 9.90 -8.36
C ILE A 82 3.59 8.99 -7.41
N VAL A 83 3.83 9.42 -6.16
CA VAL A 83 4.53 8.62 -5.14
C VAL A 83 3.77 7.33 -4.85
N TYR A 84 2.48 7.40 -4.50
CA TYR A 84 1.75 6.18 -4.11
C TYR A 84 1.43 5.27 -5.29
N VAL A 85 1.21 5.81 -6.50
CA VAL A 85 1.03 4.97 -7.71
C VAL A 85 2.33 4.25 -8.06
N THR A 86 3.46 4.95 -8.01
CA THR A 86 4.77 4.34 -8.25
C THR A 86 5.08 3.27 -7.19
N THR A 87 4.77 3.56 -5.93
CA THR A 87 4.92 2.61 -4.81
C THR A 87 4.07 1.36 -5.03
N ALA A 88 2.79 1.53 -5.33
CA ALA A 88 1.86 0.44 -5.56
C ALA A 88 2.27 -0.41 -6.77
N ALA A 89 2.67 0.22 -7.88
CA ALA A 89 3.07 -0.49 -9.10
C ALA A 89 4.34 -1.33 -8.88
N ILE A 90 5.38 -0.77 -8.28
CA ILE A 90 6.64 -1.49 -8.01
C ILE A 90 6.40 -2.62 -7.01
N PHE A 91 5.65 -2.37 -5.94
CA PHE A 91 5.34 -3.41 -4.96
C PHE A 91 4.48 -4.53 -5.56
N ALA A 92 3.46 -4.20 -6.36
CA ALA A 92 2.63 -5.20 -7.03
C ALA A 92 3.44 -6.05 -8.02
N LEU A 93 4.38 -5.44 -8.74
CA LEU A 93 5.31 -6.17 -9.61
C LEU A 93 6.21 -7.11 -8.80
N PHE A 94 6.79 -6.63 -7.69
CA PHE A 94 7.53 -7.47 -6.76
C PHE A 94 6.67 -8.63 -6.26
N TYR A 95 5.45 -8.35 -5.81
CA TYR A 95 4.55 -9.33 -5.22
C TYR A 95 4.13 -10.39 -6.25
N LEU A 96 3.87 -9.98 -7.49
CA LEU A 96 3.66 -10.88 -8.62
C LEU A 96 4.88 -11.79 -8.81
N ILE A 97 6.09 -11.22 -8.82
CA ILE A 97 7.31 -12.02 -8.98
C ILE A 97 7.47 -13.01 -7.81
N PHE A 98 7.21 -12.54 -6.60
CA PHE A 98 7.31 -13.31 -5.37
C PHE A 98 6.35 -14.52 -5.38
N ILE A 99 5.07 -14.35 -5.72
CA ILE A 99 4.10 -15.47 -5.67
C ILE A 99 4.19 -16.44 -6.85
N TYR A 100 4.83 -16.06 -7.96
CA TYR A 100 5.01 -16.93 -9.13
C TYR A 100 6.34 -17.68 -9.10
N TRP A 101 7.43 -17.03 -8.68
CA TRP A 101 8.77 -17.60 -8.73
C TRP A 101 9.46 -17.70 -7.36
N GLY A 102 9.17 -16.79 -6.43
CA GLY A 102 9.81 -16.78 -5.10
C GLY A 102 9.24 -17.82 -4.12
N ASN A 103 7.92 -17.93 -4.06
CA ASN A 103 7.20 -18.96 -3.30
C ASN A 103 5.95 -19.41 -4.11
N PRO A 104 6.08 -20.47 -4.94
CA PRO A 104 4.97 -20.99 -5.74
C PRO A 104 3.77 -21.49 -4.93
N ASP A 105 4.02 -21.92 -3.68
CA ASP A 105 3.03 -22.45 -2.72
C ASP A 105 2.36 -21.33 -1.90
N PHE A 106 2.76 -20.08 -2.10
CA PHE A 106 2.22 -18.94 -1.35
C PHE A 106 0.69 -18.86 -1.40
N LEU A 107 0.09 -19.12 -2.57
CA LEU A 107 -1.36 -19.03 -2.72
C LEU A 107 -2.09 -20.10 -1.89
N SER A 108 -1.60 -21.34 -1.87
CA SER A 108 -2.24 -22.41 -1.09
C SER A 108 -2.09 -22.18 0.40
N GLU A 109 -0.92 -21.70 0.85
CA GLU A 109 -0.68 -21.29 2.23
C GLU A 109 -1.62 -20.14 2.66
N TYR A 110 -1.75 -19.12 1.80
CA TYR A 110 -2.66 -17.99 2.02
C TYR A 110 -4.11 -18.46 2.19
N ILE A 111 -4.62 -19.27 1.25
CA ILE A 111 -6.01 -19.77 1.26
C ILE A 111 -6.26 -20.57 2.54
N LYS A 112 -5.37 -21.51 2.85
CA LYS A 112 -5.48 -22.35 4.05
C LYS A 112 -5.55 -21.50 5.31
N THR A 113 -4.59 -20.60 5.47
CA THR A 113 -4.52 -19.70 6.64
C THR A 113 -5.77 -18.82 6.76
N ALA A 114 -6.20 -18.22 5.64
CA ALA A 114 -7.36 -17.33 5.64
C ALA A 114 -8.66 -18.07 5.97
N GLN A 115 -8.81 -19.33 5.54
CA GLN A 115 -9.94 -20.18 5.92
C GLN A 115 -9.89 -20.58 7.39
N GLU A 116 -8.72 -20.96 7.92
CA GLU A 116 -8.54 -21.24 9.35
C GLU A 116 -8.95 -20.04 10.21
N ASP A 117 -8.55 -18.83 9.82
CA ASP A 117 -8.96 -17.60 10.50
C ASP A 117 -10.46 -17.32 10.38
N LEU A 118 -11.08 -17.68 9.26
CA LEU A 118 -12.52 -17.51 9.09
C LEU A 118 -13.29 -18.51 9.98
N VAL A 119 -12.84 -19.76 10.05
CA VAL A 119 -13.41 -20.79 10.93
C VAL A 119 -13.33 -20.36 12.39
N ASN A 120 -12.19 -19.85 12.83
CA ASN A 120 -11.99 -19.34 14.20
C ASN A 120 -12.91 -18.15 14.54
N ARG A 121 -13.47 -17.47 13.54
CA ARG A 121 -14.39 -16.35 13.68
C ARG A 121 -15.83 -16.69 13.28
N LYS A 122 -16.14 -17.96 13.00
CA LYS A 122 -17.46 -18.39 12.50
C LYS A 122 -18.59 -17.88 13.39
N ASP A 123 -18.52 -18.18 14.70
CA ASP A 123 -19.62 -17.84 15.62
C ASP A 123 -19.88 -16.33 15.68
N MET A 124 -18.82 -15.52 15.64
CA MET A 124 -18.93 -14.05 15.59
C MET A 124 -19.58 -13.58 14.29
N ILE A 125 -19.19 -14.15 13.14
CA ILE A 125 -19.73 -13.78 11.83
C ILE A 125 -21.20 -14.17 11.73
N VAL A 126 -21.56 -15.38 12.16
CA VAL A 126 -22.94 -15.88 12.11
C VAL A 126 -23.85 -15.04 13.02
N ALA A 127 -23.38 -14.67 14.21
CA ALA A 127 -24.13 -13.82 15.13
C ALA A 127 -24.33 -12.40 14.60
N ALA A 128 -23.34 -11.84 13.89
CA ALA A 128 -23.40 -10.48 13.36
C ALA A 128 -24.11 -10.35 11.99
N LEU A 129 -24.07 -11.41 11.18
CA LEU A 129 -24.57 -11.42 9.81
C LEU A 129 -25.50 -12.63 9.57
N SER A 130 -24.95 -13.76 9.14
CA SER A 130 -25.69 -15.02 8.89
C SER A 130 -24.74 -16.19 8.61
N GLU A 131 -25.24 -17.43 8.64
CA GLU A 131 -24.49 -18.60 8.18
C GLU A 131 -24.21 -18.58 6.68
N GLU A 132 -25.13 -18.02 5.88
CA GLU A 132 -24.94 -17.85 4.44
C GLU A 132 -23.74 -16.93 4.14
N SER A 133 -23.64 -15.79 4.83
CA SER A 133 -22.51 -14.86 4.71
C SER A 133 -21.16 -15.49 5.09
N TYR A 134 -21.15 -16.42 6.05
CA TYR A 134 -19.95 -17.19 6.38
C TYR A 134 -19.56 -18.14 5.23
N LEU A 135 -20.53 -18.89 4.70
CA LEU A 135 -20.29 -19.84 3.61
C LEU A 135 -19.84 -19.14 2.32
N GLU A 136 -20.40 -17.96 2.02
CA GLU A 136 -19.99 -17.13 0.90
C GLU A 136 -18.53 -16.69 1.06
N GLN A 137 -18.15 -16.12 2.20
CA GLN A 137 -16.77 -15.72 2.47
C GLN A 137 -15.79 -16.91 2.40
N TYR A 138 -16.18 -18.07 2.94
CA TYR A 138 -15.36 -19.28 2.89
C TYR A 138 -15.09 -19.72 1.44
N LYS A 139 -16.11 -19.65 0.58
CA LYS A 139 -16.00 -19.94 -0.86
C LYS A 139 -15.19 -18.88 -1.60
N MET A 140 -15.35 -17.60 -1.27
CA MET A 140 -14.57 -16.52 -1.88
C MET A 140 -13.07 -16.69 -1.61
N ILE A 141 -12.71 -17.06 -0.37
CA ILE A 141 -11.31 -17.36 -0.03
C ILE A 141 -10.81 -18.55 -0.85
N ALA A 142 -11.58 -19.64 -0.94
CA ALA A 142 -11.21 -20.82 -1.73
C ALA A 142 -10.95 -20.52 -3.21
N ASN A 143 -11.70 -19.56 -3.77
CA ASN A 143 -11.59 -19.14 -5.17
C ASN A 143 -10.58 -17.99 -5.37
N THR A 144 -9.78 -17.65 -4.36
CA THR A 144 -8.75 -16.61 -4.49
C THR A 144 -7.69 -17.03 -5.50
N THR A 145 -7.33 -16.12 -6.39
CA THR A 145 -6.28 -16.35 -7.38
C THR A 145 -5.04 -15.51 -7.08
N ARG A 146 -3.90 -15.87 -7.67
CA ARG A 146 -2.66 -15.05 -7.62
C ARG A 146 -2.93 -13.62 -8.10
N SER A 147 -3.67 -13.47 -9.20
CA SER A 147 -4.04 -12.16 -9.75
C SER A 147 -4.90 -11.33 -8.79
N THR A 148 -5.83 -11.98 -8.08
CA THR A 148 -6.65 -11.32 -7.04
C THR A 148 -5.76 -10.75 -5.94
N LEU A 149 -4.76 -11.50 -5.48
CA LEU A 149 -3.84 -11.02 -4.43
C LEU A 149 -2.94 -9.87 -4.90
N VAL A 150 -2.40 -9.96 -6.13
CA VAL A 150 -1.60 -8.86 -6.73
C VAL A 150 -2.43 -7.59 -6.85
N PHE A 151 -3.68 -7.72 -7.30
CA PHE A 151 -4.59 -6.59 -7.43
C PHE A 151 -4.97 -6.01 -6.06
N ASP A 152 -5.22 -6.87 -5.07
CA ASP A 152 -5.54 -6.44 -3.70
C ASP A 152 -4.40 -5.62 -3.07
N VAL A 153 -3.14 -6.08 -3.14
CA VAL A 153 -2.01 -5.31 -2.59
C VAL A 153 -1.77 -4.00 -3.35
N PHE A 154 -2.02 -3.98 -4.66
CA PHE A 154 -1.96 -2.76 -5.47
C PHE A 154 -3.00 -1.74 -5.00
N ILE A 155 -4.28 -2.14 -4.92
CA ILE A 155 -5.38 -1.26 -4.50
C ILE A 155 -5.19 -0.77 -3.06
N LYS A 156 -4.82 -1.65 -2.12
CA LYS A 156 -4.56 -1.26 -0.72
C LYS A 156 -3.52 -0.14 -0.62
N LYS A 157 -2.43 -0.23 -1.37
CA LYS A 157 -1.39 0.81 -1.38
C LYS A 157 -1.87 2.13 -1.99
N LEU A 158 -2.68 2.06 -3.07
CA LEU A 158 -3.32 3.26 -3.61
C LEU A 158 -4.23 3.94 -2.60
N LEU A 159 -5.05 3.17 -1.87
CA LEU A 159 -5.99 3.70 -0.88
C LEU A 159 -5.27 4.37 0.30
N ILE A 160 -4.21 3.75 0.83
CA ILE A 160 -3.40 4.36 1.90
C ILE A 160 -2.84 5.70 1.43
N GLY A 161 -2.22 5.73 0.26
CA GLY A 161 -1.65 6.96 -0.32
C GLY A 161 -2.72 8.04 -0.57
N LEU A 162 -3.89 7.64 -1.06
CA LEU A 162 -5.02 8.53 -1.34
C LEU A 162 -5.54 9.22 -0.07
N VAL A 163 -5.58 8.51 1.06
CA VAL A 163 -6.03 9.07 2.35
C VAL A 163 -4.95 9.96 2.98
N VAL A 164 -3.68 9.55 2.89
CA VAL A 164 -2.56 10.26 3.53
C VAL A 164 -2.19 11.55 2.78
N THR A 165 -2.28 11.54 1.44
CA THR A 165 -1.83 12.66 0.59
C THR A 165 -2.53 13.99 0.93
N PRO A 166 -3.87 14.08 1.01
CA PRO A 166 -4.56 15.34 1.30
C PRO A 166 -4.16 15.93 2.64
N VAL A 167 -3.97 15.09 3.67
CA VAL A 167 -3.59 15.52 5.03
C VAL A 167 -2.27 16.30 4.99
N PHE A 168 -1.21 15.70 4.44
CA PHE A 168 0.07 16.41 4.35
C PHE A 168 0.09 17.53 3.32
N SER A 169 -0.74 17.44 2.27
CA SER A 169 -0.89 18.52 1.29
C SER A 169 -1.45 19.79 1.93
N ILE A 170 -2.34 19.66 2.92
CA ILE A 170 -2.87 20.77 3.71
C ILE A 170 -1.82 21.24 4.72
N ILE A 171 -1.20 20.33 5.47
CA ILE A 171 -0.20 20.67 6.51
C ILE A 171 0.97 21.48 5.94
N LEU A 172 1.47 21.09 4.76
CA LEU A 172 2.63 21.76 4.14
C LEU A 172 2.26 23.00 3.33
N ARG A 173 0.96 23.29 3.14
CA ARG A 173 0.48 24.42 2.35
C ARG A 173 1.04 25.74 2.91
N SER A 174 1.72 26.51 2.06
CA SER A 174 2.24 27.82 2.45
C SER A 174 1.09 28.81 2.67
N SER A 175 1.13 29.56 3.77
CA SER A 175 0.08 30.50 4.18
C SER A 175 0.15 31.88 3.50
N ARG A 176 1.08 32.09 2.55
CA ARG A 176 1.21 33.39 1.88
C ARG A 176 0.10 33.54 0.85
N ALA A 177 -0.80 34.48 1.14
CA ALA A 177 -1.72 35.11 0.20
C ALA A 177 -0.92 35.92 -0.83
#